data_AF-A0A3C0NBM2-F1
#
_entry.id   AF-A0A3C0NBM2-F1
#
_cell.length_a   1.000
_cell.length_b   1.000
_cell.length_c   1.000
_cell.angle_alpha   90.00
_cell.angle_beta   90.00
_cell.angle_gamma   90.00
#
_symmetry.space_group_name_H-M   'P 1'
#
loop_
_entity.id
_entity.type
_entity.pdbx_description
1 polymer ?
#
loop_
_entity_poly.entity_id
_entity_poly.type
_entity_poly.pdbx_seq_one_letter_code
_entity_poly.pdbx_strand_id
1 'polypeptide(L)'
;MKIKLMPLLAGLITLSAVATPLILKAQAQTPDQPAPTQAIRQRQARWEKLNLSEQQKEQLRQINNNVRSQMEAVLTPQQLEQLKTARKNRQASSDSQVGQVRQGRRSVMAALNLSDEQKTKLKEIKQAKKRRFEAILTANQKKQLEQMRQERKQQRQQLQQQNNQ
;
A
#
# COMPACT_ATOMS: atom_id res chain seq x y z
N MET A 1 -14.08 -62.39 19.08
CA MET A 1 -13.64 -63.11 20.30
C MET A 1 -13.53 -62.10 21.44
N LYS A 2 -13.96 -62.51 22.64
CA LYS A 2 -13.97 -61.74 23.89
C LYS A 2 -12.62 -61.89 24.60
N ILE A 3 -12.07 -60.82 25.19
CA ILE A 3 -11.48 -60.89 26.54
C ILE A 3 -11.59 -59.50 27.23
N LYS A 4 -12.09 -59.51 28.47
CA LYS A 4 -12.08 -58.44 29.48
C LYS A 4 -10.82 -58.61 30.35
N LEU A 5 -10.37 -57.53 31.03
CA LEU A 5 -9.86 -57.51 32.42
C LEU A 5 -9.57 -56.05 32.86
N MET A 6 -10.21 -55.59 33.94
CA MET A 6 -9.81 -54.45 34.82
C MET A 6 -8.76 -54.97 35.85
N PRO A 7 -8.26 -54.26 36.92
CA PRO A 7 -8.47 -52.89 37.42
C PRO A 7 -7.20 -52.17 38.00
N LEU A 8 -7.41 -50.95 38.52
CA LEU A 8 -6.81 -50.27 39.71
C LEU A 8 -5.28 -50.14 39.89
N LEU A 9 -4.80 -48.90 40.07
CA LEU A 9 -3.88 -48.55 41.18
C LEU A 9 -3.87 -47.04 41.46
N ALA A 10 -4.06 -46.72 42.73
CA ALA A 10 -3.97 -45.40 43.32
C ALA A 10 -2.52 -44.89 43.35
N GLY A 11 -2.34 -43.57 43.27
CA GLY A 11 -1.05 -42.91 43.47
C GLY A 11 -1.23 -41.40 43.53
N LEU A 12 -1.28 -40.88 44.76
CA LEU A 12 -1.35 -39.45 45.08
C LEU A 12 0.02 -38.80 44.82
N ILE A 13 0.09 -37.72 44.04
CA ILE A 13 1.16 -36.73 44.15
C ILE A 13 0.52 -35.33 44.08
N THR A 14 0.43 -34.67 45.23
CA THR A 14 0.23 -33.23 45.31
C THR A 14 1.54 -32.54 45.00
N LEU A 15 1.59 -31.78 43.91
CA LEU A 15 2.61 -30.75 43.73
C LEU A 15 1.95 -29.48 43.20
N SER A 16 1.85 -28.50 44.08
CA SER A 16 1.46 -27.13 43.80
C SER A 16 2.55 -26.43 42.98
N ALA A 17 2.17 -25.82 41.86
CA ALA A 17 2.93 -24.75 41.23
C ALA A 17 1.93 -23.73 40.68
N VAL A 18 1.73 -22.63 41.43
CA VAL A 18 1.03 -21.45 40.92
C VAL A 18 2.01 -20.76 39.97
N ALA A 19 2.00 -21.15 38.70
CA ALA A 19 2.67 -20.38 37.66
C ALA A 19 1.72 -19.24 37.25
N THR A 20 1.91 -18.06 37.85
CA THR A 20 1.30 -16.83 37.33
C THR A 20 1.79 -16.63 35.90
N PRO A 21 0.90 -16.58 34.89
CA PRO A 21 1.33 -16.15 33.57
C PRO A 21 1.70 -14.66 33.68
N LEU A 22 2.97 -14.34 33.47
CA LEU A 22 3.40 -12.99 33.13
C LEU A 22 2.70 -12.62 31.82
N ILE A 23 1.55 -11.95 31.92
CA ILE A 23 0.94 -11.30 30.76
C ILE A 23 1.82 -10.10 30.43
N LEU A 24 2.78 -10.30 29.53
CA LEU A 24 3.46 -9.23 28.81
C LEU A 24 2.42 -8.50 27.96
N LYS A 25 1.73 -7.51 28.55
CA LYS A 25 1.05 -6.47 27.78
C LYS A 25 2.12 -5.59 27.15
N ALA A 26 2.60 -5.98 25.97
CA ALA A 26 3.33 -5.09 25.08
C ALA A 26 2.36 -4.03 24.53
N GLN A 27 2.01 -3.06 25.37
CA GLN A 27 1.18 -1.93 25.02
C GLN A 27 2.09 -0.82 24.48
N ALA A 28 2.59 -1.01 23.26
CA ALA A 28 3.16 0.08 22.49
C ALA A 28 2.00 0.93 21.93
N GLN A 29 1.46 1.81 22.76
CA GLN A 29 0.63 2.94 22.31
C GLN A 29 1.56 3.95 21.63
N THR A 30 1.76 3.79 20.32
CA THR A 30 2.17 4.90 19.46
C THR A 30 0.91 5.58 18.92
N PRO A 31 0.79 6.92 18.98
CA PRO A 31 -0.36 7.63 18.45
C PRO A 31 -0.48 7.43 16.93
N ASP A 32 -1.68 7.02 16.52
CA ASP A 32 -2.29 7.18 15.20
C ASP A 32 -1.38 7.12 13.97
N GLN A 33 -0.93 5.91 13.63
CA GLN A 33 -0.76 5.57 12.22
C GLN A 33 -2.06 4.94 11.71
N PRO A 34 -2.81 5.58 10.78
CA PRO A 34 -4.02 4.97 10.25
C PRO A 34 -3.65 3.63 9.64
N ALA A 35 -4.27 2.57 10.17
CA ALA A 35 -4.07 1.21 9.72
C ALA A 35 -4.11 1.16 8.18
N PRO A 36 -3.23 0.41 7.51
CA PRO A 36 -3.03 0.48 6.07
C PRO A 36 -4.31 0.22 5.24
N THR A 37 -5.27 -0.48 5.82
CA THR A 37 -6.63 -0.70 5.31
C THR A 37 -7.41 0.60 5.09
N GLN A 38 -7.28 1.58 5.98
CA GLN A 38 -7.97 2.87 5.89
C GLN A 38 -7.38 3.75 4.75
N ALA A 39 -6.07 3.76 4.58
CA ALA A 39 -5.41 4.57 3.54
C ALA A 39 -5.67 4.07 2.10
N ILE A 40 -5.91 2.75 1.93
CA ILE A 40 -6.35 2.18 0.64
C ILE A 40 -7.81 2.51 0.38
N ARG A 41 -8.70 2.26 1.35
CA ARG A 41 -10.13 2.63 1.24
C ARG A 41 -10.30 4.10 0.93
N GLN A 42 -9.56 4.99 1.60
CA GLN A 42 -9.57 6.43 1.32
C GLN A 42 -9.07 6.77 -0.09
N ARG A 43 -8.15 6.01 -0.69
CA ARG A 43 -7.72 6.27 -2.07
C ARG A 43 -8.77 5.84 -3.07
N GLN A 44 -9.36 4.68 -2.86
CA GLN A 44 -10.41 4.12 -3.72
C GLN A 44 -11.67 5.00 -3.65
N ALA A 45 -12.08 5.35 -2.43
CA ALA A 45 -13.18 6.29 -2.16
C ALA A 45 -12.97 7.66 -2.81
N ARG A 46 -11.74 8.17 -2.94
CA ARG A 46 -11.49 9.45 -3.63
C ARG A 46 -11.73 9.40 -5.13
N TRP A 47 -11.44 8.27 -5.77
CA TRP A 47 -11.71 8.11 -7.20
C TRP A 47 -13.19 7.85 -7.46
N GLU A 48 -13.83 7.12 -6.56
CA GLU A 48 -15.29 6.93 -6.55
C GLU A 48 -16.03 8.26 -6.40
N LYS A 49 -15.52 9.18 -5.57
CA LYS A 49 -16.08 10.55 -5.42
C LYS A 49 -16.15 11.34 -6.73
N LEU A 50 -15.29 11.07 -7.72
CA LEU A 50 -15.32 11.75 -9.02
C LEU A 50 -16.42 11.23 -9.95
N ASN A 51 -17.13 10.15 -9.59
CA ASN A 51 -18.19 9.55 -10.39
C ASN A 51 -17.79 9.39 -11.87
N LEU A 52 -16.62 8.78 -12.10
CA LEU A 52 -16.09 8.58 -13.45
C LEU A 52 -17.00 7.61 -14.23
N SER A 53 -17.32 7.94 -15.49
CA SER A 53 -18.05 7.03 -16.36
C SER A 53 -17.20 5.80 -16.73
N GLU A 54 -17.83 4.72 -17.18
CA GLU A 54 -17.10 3.52 -17.63
C GLU A 54 -16.16 3.82 -18.80
N GLN A 55 -16.57 4.69 -19.73
CA GLN A 55 -15.70 5.15 -20.82
C GLN A 55 -14.49 5.91 -20.30
N GLN A 56 -14.67 6.82 -19.33
CA GLN A 56 -13.56 7.53 -18.69
C GLN A 56 -12.62 6.54 -17.99
N LYS A 57 -13.17 5.57 -17.25
CA LYS A 57 -12.36 4.53 -16.57
C LYS A 57 -11.53 3.71 -17.57
N GLU A 58 -12.10 3.35 -18.71
CA GLU A 58 -11.38 2.63 -19.76
C GLU A 58 -10.25 3.46 -20.37
N GLN A 59 -10.52 4.72 -20.73
CA GLN A 59 -9.47 5.63 -21.22
C GLN A 59 -8.34 5.80 -20.20
N LEU A 60 -8.68 5.85 -18.91
CA LEU A 60 -7.69 5.90 -17.84
C LEU A 60 -6.86 4.62 -17.73
N ARG A 61 -7.46 3.43 -17.92
CA ARG A 61 -6.72 2.16 -17.99
C ARG A 61 -5.74 2.17 -19.15
N GLN A 62 -6.17 2.61 -20.33
CA GLN A 62 -5.30 2.72 -21.51
C GLN A 62 -4.14 3.69 -21.30
N ILE A 63 -4.40 4.89 -20.75
CA ILE A 63 -3.34 5.85 -20.40
C ILE A 63 -2.37 5.24 -19.40
N ASN A 64 -2.86 4.55 -18.38
CA ASN A 64 -2.01 3.93 -17.37
C ASN A 64 -1.09 2.87 -17.97
N ASN A 65 -1.60 2.05 -18.90
CA ASN A 65 -0.83 1.03 -19.60
C ASN A 65 0.23 1.67 -20.51
N ASN A 66 -0.17 2.65 -21.33
CA ASN A 66 0.76 3.36 -22.22
C ASN A 66 1.89 4.04 -21.44
N VAL A 67 1.56 4.76 -20.36
CA VAL A 67 2.54 5.44 -19.51
C VAL A 67 3.45 4.43 -18.81
N ARG A 68 2.93 3.26 -18.40
CA ARG A 68 3.76 2.21 -17.84
C ARG A 68 4.81 1.73 -18.84
N SER A 69 4.42 1.46 -20.08
CA SER A 69 5.36 1.08 -21.14
C SER A 69 6.39 2.17 -21.41
N GLN A 70 5.98 3.43 -21.47
CA GLN A 70 6.90 4.56 -21.65
C GLN A 70 7.91 4.67 -20.51
N MET A 71 7.49 4.49 -19.25
CA MET A 71 8.41 4.50 -18.11
C MET A 71 9.39 3.32 -18.16
N GLU A 72 8.93 2.13 -18.57
CA GLU A 72 9.78 0.95 -18.69
C GLU A 72 10.84 1.10 -19.79
N ALA A 73 10.52 1.79 -20.89
CA ALA A 73 11.45 2.09 -21.97
C ALA A 73 12.58 3.08 -21.59
N VAL A 74 12.44 3.82 -20.48
CA VAL A 74 13.50 4.71 -19.97
C VAL A 74 14.55 3.93 -19.17
N LEU A 75 14.21 2.73 -18.70
CA LEU A 75 15.08 1.91 -17.86
C LEU A 75 16.06 1.10 -18.69
N THR A 76 17.22 0.80 -18.12
CA THR A 76 18.13 -0.19 -18.70
C THR A 76 17.55 -1.60 -18.60
N PRO A 77 18.02 -2.57 -19.40
CA PRO A 77 17.56 -3.96 -19.30
C PRO A 77 17.67 -4.53 -17.88
N GLN A 78 18.79 -4.26 -17.20
CA GLN A 78 19.03 -4.70 -15.82
C GLN A 78 18.05 -4.04 -14.82
N GLN A 79 17.83 -2.72 -14.92
CA GLN A 79 16.85 -2.01 -14.07
C GLN A 79 15.42 -2.51 -14.31
N LEU A 80 15.08 -2.81 -15.56
CA LEU A 80 13.78 -3.34 -15.93
C LEU A 80 13.55 -4.74 -15.32
N GLU A 81 14.58 -5.59 -15.33
CA GLU A 81 14.54 -6.91 -14.71
C GLU A 81 14.35 -6.80 -13.20
N GLN A 82 15.15 -5.96 -12.52
CA GLN A 82 14.98 -5.68 -11.08
C GLN A 82 13.55 -5.22 -10.76
N LEU A 83 13.00 -4.32 -11.58
CA LEU A 83 11.63 -3.84 -11.44
C LEU A 83 10.60 -4.95 -11.63
N LYS A 84 10.81 -5.86 -12.60
CA LYS A 84 9.92 -7.01 -12.85
C LYS A 84 9.97 -7.99 -11.68
N THR A 85 11.15 -8.33 -11.17
CA THR A 85 11.34 -9.21 -10.01
C THR A 85 10.68 -8.61 -8.77
N ALA A 86 10.91 -7.33 -8.48
CA ALA A 86 10.26 -6.65 -7.37
C ALA A 86 8.72 -6.63 -7.46
N ARG A 87 8.16 -6.58 -8.68
CA ARG A 87 6.71 -6.69 -8.90
C ARG A 87 6.20 -8.11 -8.65
N LYS A 88 6.91 -9.12 -9.16
CA LYS A 88 6.57 -10.54 -8.92
C LYS A 88 6.58 -10.86 -7.43
N ASN A 89 7.64 -10.45 -6.72
CA ASN A 89 7.76 -10.68 -5.28
C ASN A 89 6.61 -10.01 -4.52
N ARG A 90 6.22 -8.79 -4.90
CA ARG A 90 5.06 -8.13 -4.30
C ARG A 90 3.74 -8.86 -4.58
N GLN A 91 3.56 -9.38 -5.79
CA GLN A 91 2.34 -10.10 -6.16
C GLN A 91 2.23 -11.41 -5.37
N ALA A 92 3.35 -12.10 -5.15
CA ALA A 92 3.42 -13.27 -4.27
C ALA A 92 3.16 -12.92 -2.79
N SER A 93 3.59 -11.74 -2.32
CA SER A 93 3.32 -11.27 -0.96
C SER A 93 1.94 -10.61 -0.76
N SER A 94 1.07 -10.61 -1.77
CA SER A 94 -0.21 -9.88 -1.73
C SER A 94 -1.24 -10.47 -0.76
N ASP A 95 -1.03 -11.69 -0.27
CA ASP A 95 -1.87 -12.34 0.76
C ASP A 95 -1.59 -11.85 2.18
N SER A 96 -0.56 -11.02 2.40
CA SER A 96 -0.20 -10.57 3.74
C SER A 96 0.15 -9.09 3.77
N GLN A 97 -0.73 -8.32 4.42
CA GLN A 97 -0.48 -6.97 4.93
C GLN A 97 -0.24 -5.87 3.88
N VAL A 98 -1.35 -5.24 3.53
CA VAL A 98 -1.52 -4.03 2.70
C VAL A 98 -0.62 -2.82 3.08
N GLY A 99 -0.01 -2.80 4.27
CA GLY A 99 0.87 -1.72 4.75
C GLY A 99 2.29 -1.74 4.19
N GLN A 100 2.87 -2.92 4.00
CA GLN A 100 4.27 -3.06 3.56
C GLN A 100 4.45 -2.73 2.06
N VAL A 101 3.36 -2.80 1.28
CA VAL A 101 3.34 -2.56 -0.17
C VAL A 101 3.76 -1.13 -0.56
N ARG A 102 3.46 -0.14 0.29
CA ARG A 102 3.74 1.28 0.01
C ARG A 102 5.22 1.64 0.18
N GLN A 103 5.86 1.16 1.24
CA GLN A 103 7.30 1.30 1.42
C GLN A 103 8.05 0.54 0.33
N GLY A 104 7.61 -0.67 -0.02
CA GLY A 104 8.20 -1.46 -1.10
C GLY A 104 8.18 -0.78 -2.48
N ARG A 105 7.13 -0.02 -2.86
CA ARG A 105 7.09 0.62 -4.19
C ARG A 105 8.01 1.84 -4.31
N ARG A 106 8.13 2.62 -3.25
CA ARG A 106 9.03 3.78 -3.22
C ARG A 106 10.50 3.32 -3.08
N SER A 107 10.72 2.28 -2.28
CA SER A 107 11.99 1.58 -2.16
C SER A 107 12.47 1.01 -3.50
N VAL A 108 11.61 0.31 -4.24
CA VAL A 108 12.02 -0.33 -5.51
C VAL A 108 12.47 0.69 -6.55
N MET A 109 11.75 1.80 -6.78
CA MET A 109 12.23 2.81 -7.73
C MET A 109 13.46 3.58 -7.24
N ALA A 110 13.62 3.77 -5.92
CA ALA A 110 14.82 4.38 -5.36
C ALA A 110 16.03 3.45 -5.49
N ALA A 111 15.82 2.13 -5.40
CA ALA A 111 16.85 1.10 -5.53
C ALA A 111 17.32 0.87 -6.98
N LEU A 112 16.64 1.41 -7.99
CA LEU A 112 17.06 1.27 -9.40
C LEU A 112 18.27 2.14 -9.77
N ASN A 113 18.79 2.96 -8.84
CA ASN A 113 19.93 3.86 -9.08
C ASN A 113 19.78 4.65 -10.39
N LEU A 114 18.62 5.30 -10.56
CA LEU A 114 18.29 6.02 -11.78
C LEU A 114 19.25 7.21 -12.00
N SER A 115 19.69 7.40 -13.24
CA SER A 115 20.43 8.62 -13.62
C SER A 115 19.54 9.86 -13.57
N ASP A 116 20.14 11.04 -13.54
CA ASP A 116 19.38 12.30 -13.50
C ASP A 116 18.59 12.55 -14.80
N GLU A 117 19.15 12.12 -15.93
CA GLU A 117 18.44 12.11 -17.22
C GLU A 117 17.22 11.18 -17.19
N GLN A 118 17.36 9.97 -16.64
CA GLN A 118 16.24 9.04 -16.48
C GLN A 118 15.17 9.63 -15.54
N LYS A 119 15.57 10.22 -14.41
CA LYS A 119 14.64 10.89 -13.48
C LYS A 119 13.87 12.02 -14.18
N THR A 120 14.56 12.80 -15.02
CA THR A 120 13.97 13.90 -15.79
C THR A 120 12.93 13.38 -16.78
N LYS A 121 13.28 12.40 -17.62
CA LYS A 121 12.34 11.74 -18.55
C LYS A 121 11.13 11.16 -17.83
N LEU A 122 11.34 10.49 -16.70
CA LEU A 122 10.24 9.95 -15.89
C LEU A 122 9.33 11.05 -15.30
N LYS A 123 9.89 12.21 -14.95
CA LYS A 123 9.11 13.37 -14.48
C LYS A 123 8.24 13.93 -15.61
N GLU A 124 8.80 14.08 -16.81
CA GLU A 124 8.06 14.53 -17.99
C GLU A 124 6.93 13.59 -18.36
N ILE A 125 7.19 12.27 -18.40
CA ILE A 125 6.16 11.25 -18.64
C ILE A 125 5.02 11.36 -17.61
N LYS A 126 5.34 11.56 -16.32
CA LYS A 126 4.34 11.75 -15.26
C LYS A 126 3.53 13.03 -15.44
N GLN A 127 4.16 14.13 -15.88
CA GLN A 127 3.47 15.39 -16.17
C GLN A 127 2.55 15.25 -17.38
N ALA A 128 3.02 14.62 -18.46
CA ALA A 128 2.22 14.32 -19.64
C ALA A 128 1.00 13.45 -19.28
N LYS A 129 1.21 12.40 -18.47
CA LYS A 129 0.12 11.59 -17.91
C LYS A 129 -0.90 12.43 -17.18
N LYS A 130 -0.47 13.35 -16.31
CA LYS A 130 -1.37 14.22 -15.54
C LYS A 130 -2.24 15.06 -16.47
N ARG A 131 -1.66 15.66 -17.52
CA ARG A 131 -2.39 16.45 -18.52
C ARG A 131 -3.42 15.60 -19.27
N ARG A 132 -3.03 14.41 -19.74
CA ARG A 132 -3.94 13.46 -20.43
C ARG A 132 -5.08 13.01 -19.51
N PHE A 133 -4.78 12.76 -18.24
CA PHE A 133 -5.78 12.44 -17.23
C PHE A 133 -6.78 13.58 -17.05
N GLU A 134 -6.30 14.81 -16.86
CA GLU A 134 -7.15 15.98 -16.68
C GLU A 134 -8.01 16.26 -17.92
N ALA A 135 -7.52 15.99 -19.13
CA ALA A 135 -8.27 16.16 -20.37
C ALA A 135 -9.53 15.26 -20.46
N ILE A 136 -9.54 14.10 -19.80
CA ILE A 136 -10.69 13.18 -19.78
C ILE A 136 -11.81 13.65 -18.84
N LEU A 137 -11.46 14.46 -17.83
CA LEU A 137 -12.40 14.90 -16.81
C LEU A 137 -13.30 16.04 -17.30
N THR A 138 -14.55 16.04 -16.86
CA THR A 138 -15.47 17.17 -17.03
C THR A 138 -15.05 18.38 -16.19
N ALA A 139 -15.57 19.56 -16.50
CA ALA A 139 -15.29 20.78 -15.72
C ALA A 139 -15.64 20.61 -14.22
N ASN A 140 -16.79 19.99 -13.93
CA ASN A 140 -17.22 19.72 -12.56
C ASN A 140 -16.28 18.73 -11.85
N GLN A 141 -15.89 17.65 -12.53
CA GLN A 141 -14.92 16.68 -11.99
C GLN A 141 -13.54 17.30 -11.73
N LYS A 142 -13.08 18.22 -12.60
CA LYS A 142 -11.83 18.98 -12.40
C LYS A 142 -11.91 19.85 -11.15
N LYS A 143 -13.02 20.59 -10.97
CA LYS A 143 -13.24 21.44 -9.78
C LYS A 143 -13.21 20.60 -8.50
N GLN A 144 -13.90 19.47 -8.49
CA GLN A 144 -13.91 18.56 -7.35
C GLN A 144 -12.52 17.96 -7.07
N LEU A 145 -11.79 17.59 -8.12
CA LEU A 145 -10.40 17.11 -7.99
C LEU A 145 -9.50 18.16 -7.35
N GLU A 146 -9.67 19.43 -7.71
CA GLU A 146 -8.89 20.53 -7.14
C GLU A 146 -9.24 20.78 -5.66
N GLN A 147 -10.53 20.76 -5.30
CA GLN A 147 -10.96 20.83 -3.89
C GLN A 147 -10.31 19.72 -3.05
N MET A 148 -10.36 18.47 -3.51
CA MET A 148 -9.70 17.35 -2.83
C MET A 148 -8.18 17.53 -2.73
N ARG A 149 -7.53 18.21 -3.67
CA ARG A 149 -6.09 18.51 -3.60
C ARG A 149 -5.80 19.53 -2.51
N GLN A 150 -6.62 20.58 -2.41
CA GLN A 150 -6.47 21.63 -1.39
C GLN A 150 -6.70 21.08 0.02
N GLU A 151 -7.77 20.31 0.24
CA GLU A 151 -8.05 19.65 1.52
C GLU A 151 -6.86 18.79 1.99
N ARG A 152 -6.26 18.01 1.08
CA ARG A 152 -5.07 17.21 1.44
C ARG A 152 -3.86 18.05 1.76
N LYS A 153 -3.69 19.20 1.09
CA LYS A 153 -2.58 20.11 1.38
C LYS A 153 -2.74 20.67 2.79
N GLN A 154 -3.94 21.09 3.16
CA GLN A 154 -4.27 21.58 4.50
C GLN A 154 -4.09 20.51 5.57
N GLN A 155 -4.65 19.31 5.38
CA GLN A 155 -4.47 18.18 6.31
C GLN A 155 -2.99 17.85 6.52
N ARG A 156 -2.18 17.86 5.46
CA ARG A 156 -0.72 17.65 5.59
C ARG A 156 -0.04 18.76 6.39
N GLN A 157 -0.47 20.00 6.25
CA GLN A 157 0.10 21.12 7.00
C GLN A 157 -0.25 21.02 8.49
N GLN A 158 -1.50 20.67 8.82
CA GLN A 158 -1.93 20.46 10.20
C GLN A 158 -1.13 19.34 10.88
N LEU A 159 -0.95 18.19 10.21
CA LEU A 159 -0.15 17.09 10.74
C LEU A 159 1.33 17.46 10.96
N GLN A 160 1.89 18.32 10.12
CA GLN A 160 3.27 18.81 10.29
C GLN A 160 3.40 19.77 11.47
N GLN A 161 2.37 20.56 11.75
CA GLN A 161 2.35 21.46 12.90
C GLN A 161 2.19 20.69 14.22
N GLN A 162 1.35 19.65 14.24
CA GLN A 162 1.15 18.80 15.41
C GLN A 162 2.39 17.96 15.77
N ASN A 163 3.16 17.50 14.79
CA ASN A 163 4.38 16.72 15.04
C ASN A 163 5.60 17.56 15.42
N ASN A 164 5.50 18.90 15.36
CA ASN A 164 6.57 19.85 15.69
C ASN A 164 6.30 20.59 17.02
N GLN A 165 5.26 20.20 17.77
CA GLN A 165 4.98 20.61 19.14
C GLN A 165 5.29 19.45 20.09
#